data_AF-A0A414ZEG5-F1
#
_entry.id   AF-A0A414ZEG5-F1
#
_cell.length_a   1.000
_cell.length_b   1.000
_cell.length_c   1.000
_cell.angle_alpha   90.00
_cell.angle_beta   90.00
_cell.angle_gamma   90.00
#
_symmetry.space_group_name_H-M   'P 1'
#
loop_
_entity.id
_entity.type
_entity.pdbx_description
1 polymer ?
#
loop_
_entity_poly.entity_id
_entity_poly.type
_entity_poly.pdbx_seq_one_letter_code
_entity_poly.pdbx_strand_id
1 'polypeptide(L)'
;MDVAYANGTAEILLDSILDVMSTEAFSKDKAAYIVGGEKKLLRLIEAGEIDSDKPSNSQNGKWRCNAAQVLRHCRCMRKKKYKRKRKS
;
A
#
# COMPACT_ATOMS: atom_id res chain seq x y z
N MET A 1 -22.78 21.10 -14.02
CA MET A 1 -22.24 19.76 -13.69
C MET A 1 -20.85 20.02 -13.12
N ASP A 2 -20.84 20.43 -11.86
CA ASP A 2 -19.74 21.16 -11.24
C ASP A 2 -18.66 20.22 -10.72
N VAL A 3 -17.40 20.64 -10.89
CA VAL A 3 -16.17 19.89 -10.55
C VAL A 3 -16.13 19.44 -9.09
N ALA A 4 -16.88 20.08 -8.19
CA ALA A 4 -17.03 19.69 -6.79
C ALA A 4 -17.67 18.31 -6.60
N TYR A 5 -18.60 17.89 -7.48
CA TYR A 5 -19.23 16.56 -7.39
C TYR A 5 -18.28 15.44 -7.85
N ALA A 6 -17.30 15.74 -8.71
CA ALA A 6 -16.34 14.77 -9.23
C ALA A 6 -15.18 14.48 -8.26
N ASN A 7 -14.85 15.40 -7.35
CA ASN A 7 -13.86 15.13 -6.30
C ASN A 7 -14.41 14.19 -5.22
N GLY A 8 -15.70 14.34 -4.86
CA GLY A 8 -16.35 13.45 -3.89
C GLY A 8 -16.50 12.02 -4.39
N THR A 9 -16.72 11.80 -5.69
CA THR A 9 -16.89 10.43 -6.23
C THR A 9 -15.62 9.61 -6.13
N ALA A 10 -14.45 10.21 -6.37
CA ALA A 10 -13.17 9.51 -6.27
C ALA A 10 -12.84 9.12 -4.82
N GLU A 11 -13.12 10.01 -3.86
CA GLU A 11 -12.91 9.76 -2.43
C GLU A 11 -13.86 8.66 -1.92
N ILE A 12 -15.15 8.73 -2.27
CA ILE A 12 -16.14 7.70 -1.91
C ILE A 12 -15.78 6.32 -2.49
N LEU A 13 -15.33 6.28 -3.75
CA LEU A 13 -14.89 5.04 -4.39
C LEU A 13 -13.62 4.50 -3.71
N LEU A 14 -12.67 5.37 -3.36
CA LEU A 14 -11.46 4.97 -2.66
C LEU A 14 -11.79 4.40 -1.28
N ASP A 15 -12.67 5.05 -0.51
CA ASP A 15 -13.11 4.57 0.80
C ASP A 15 -13.80 3.22 0.68
N SER A 16 -14.71 3.05 -0.29
CA SER A 16 -15.38 1.77 -0.55
C SER A 16 -14.39 0.66 -0.90
N ILE A 17 -13.38 0.96 -1.71
CA ILE A 17 -12.32 -0.01 -2.06
C ILE A 17 -11.49 -0.35 -0.82
N LEU A 18 -11.09 0.64 -0.02
CA LEU A 18 -10.30 0.41 1.18
C LEU A 18 -11.08 -0.36 2.24
N ASP A 19 -12.39 -0.18 2.34
CA ASP A 19 -13.25 -0.91 3.25
C ASP A 19 -13.31 -2.40 2.88
N VAL A 20 -13.57 -2.72 1.60
CA VAL A 20 -13.52 -4.11 1.11
C VAL A 20 -12.13 -4.72 1.27
N MET A 21 -11.06 -3.95 1.04
CA MET A 21 -9.69 -4.43 1.22
C MET A 21 -9.28 -4.56 2.69
N SER A 22 -10.07 -4.07 3.65
CA SER A 22 -9.74 -4.16 5.07
C SER A 22 -9.81 -5.61 5.59
N THR A 23 -10.61 -6.46 4.94
CA THR A 23 -10.75 -7.89 5.26
C THR A 23 -9.80 -8.78 4.46
N GLU A 24 -9.08 -8.21 3.50
CA GLU A 24 -8.14 -8.91 2.64
C GLU A 24 -6.70 -8.81 3.15
N ALA A 25 -5.84 -9.73 2.69
CA ALA A 25 -4.44 -9.73 3.08
C ALA A 25 -3.50 -9.95 1.89
N PHE A 26 -2.38 -9.23 1.89
CA PHE A 26 -1.26 -9.45 0.98
C PHE A 26 -0.18 -10.32 1.62
N SER A 27 0.54 -11.08 0.79
CA SER A 27 1.80 -11.69 1.21
C SER A 27 2.85 -10.62 1.48
N LYS A 28 3.87 -10.95 2.28
CA LYS A 28 5.00 -10.04 2.56
C LYS A 28 5.63 -9.48 1.29
N ASP A 29 5.90 -10.32 0.29
CA ASP A 29 6.53 -9.88 -0.96
C ASP A 29 5.65 -8.91 -1.74
N LYS A 30 4.34 -9.19 -1.79
CA LYS A 30 3.37 -8.33 -2.47
C LYS A 30 3.22 -6.99 -1.75
N ALA A 31 3.13 -7.02 -0.42
CA ALA A 31 3.04 -5.82 0.40
C ALA A 31 4.30 -4.96 0.25
N ALA A 32 5.48 -5.57 0.31
CA ALA A 32 6.77 -4.90 0.14
C ALA A 32 6.84 -4.21 -1.24
N TYR A 33 6.43 -4.91 -2.30
CA TYR A 33 6.37 -4.33 -3.64
C TYR A 33 5.46 -3.10 -3.71
N ILE A 34 4.26 -3.16 -3.10
CA ILE A 34 3.28 -2.06 -3.14
C ILE A 34 3.78 -0.83 -2.36
N VAL A 35 4.28 -1.00 -1.13
CA VAL A 35 4.74 0.14 -0.31
C VAL A 35 6.05 0.74 -0.81
N GLY A 36 6.80 -0.01 -1.63
CA GLY A 36 8.03 0.44 -2.29
C GLY A 36 9.34 -0.14 -1.72
N GLY A 37 9.26 -1.25 -1.00
CA GLY A 37 10.40 -2.04 -0.53
C GLY A 37 10.17 -2.71 0.83
N GLU A 38 10.86 -3.81 1.09
CA GLU A 38 10.73 -4.58 2.33
C GLU A 38 11.13 -3.78 3.58
N LYS A 39 12.22 -3.02 3.51
CA LYS A 39 12.66 -2.18 4.64
C LYS A 39 11.59 -1.16 5.06
N LYS A 40 10.84 -0.61 4.09
CA LYS A 40 9.74 0.30 4.39
C LYS A 40 8.55 -0.44 4.97
N LEU A 41 8.21 -1.61 4.43
CA LEU A 41 7.15 -2.46 4.98
C LEU A 41 7.40 -2.79 6.45
N LEU A 42 8.59 -3.27 6.79
CA LEU A 42 8.94 -3.65 8.17
C LEU A 42 8.84 -2.46 9.13
N ARG A 43 9.31 -1.27 8.72
CA ARG A 43 9.16 -0.05 9.52
C ARG A 43 7.70 0.31 9.79
N LEU A 44 6.82 0.14 8.81
CA LEU A 44 5.38 0.42 8.96
C LEU A 44 4.71 -0.59 9.90
N ILE A 45 5.13 -1.85 9.83
CA ILE A 45 4.66 -2.90 10.76
C ILE A 45 5.14 -2.61 12.19
N GLU A 46 6.43 -2.29 12.36
CA GLU A 46 7.01 -1.92 13.67
C GLU A 46 6.34 -0.67 14.27
N ALA A 47 5.93 0.27 13.43
CA ALA A 47 5.20 1.47 13.84
C ALA A 47 3.71 1.22 14.14
N GLY A 48 3.19 0.02 13.88
CA GLY A 48 1.75 -0.30 14.02
C GLY A 48 0.86 0.32 12.95
N GLU A 49 1.43 0.84 11.86
CA GLU A 49 0.69 1.41 10.72
C GLU A 49 0.14 0.32 9.79
N ILE A 50 0.79 -0.85 9.75
CA ILE A 50 0.33 -2.03 9.02
C ILE A 50 0.29 -3.21 9.99
N ASP A 51 -0.91 -3.73 10.19
CA ASP A 51 -1.16 -4.97 10.89
C ASP A 51 -0.69 -6.15 10.03
N SER A 52 0.02 -7.07 10.69
CA SER A 52 0.57 -8.24 10.03
C SER A 52 0.56 -9.45 10.95
N ASP A 53 -0.06 -10.52 10.45
CA ASP A 53 -0.07 -11.80 11.12
C ASP A 53 0.95 -12.74 10.49
N LYS A 54 1.73 -13.38 11.36
CA LYS A 54 2.46 -14.60 11.03
C LYS A 54 1.76 -15.76 11.75
N PRO A 55 0.80 -16.44 11.11
CA PRO A 55 -0.07 -17.44 11.76
C PRO A 55 0.67 -18.66 12.30
N SER A 56 1.96 -18.85 11.99
CA SER A 56 2.80 -19.86 12.62
C SER A 56 4.17 -19.30 12.99
N ASN A 57 4.68 -19.69 14.16
CA ASN A 57 6.06 -19.39 14.56
C ASN A 57 7.10 -20.15 13.70
N SER A 58 6.65 -20.97 12.75
CA SER A 58 7.54 -21.68 11.81
C SER A 58 8.18 -20.71 10.80
N GLN A 59 9.38 -21.05 10.34
CA GLN A 59 10.16 -20.25 9.41
C GLN A 59 9.42 -20.02 8.07
N ASN A 60 8.53 -20.95 7.69
CA ASN A 60 7.68 -20.91 6.49
C ASN A 60 6.24 -20.39 6.73
N GLY A 61 5.96 -19.80 7.89
CA GLY A 61 4.65 -19.18 8.14
C GLY A 61 4.38 -18.09 7.10
N LYS A 62 3.28 -18.21 6.35
CA LYS A 62 2.89 -17.21 5.34
C LYS A 62 2.51 -15.92 6.05
N TRP A 63 3.33 -14.90 5.92
CA TRP A 63 3.03 -13.55 6.39
C TRP A 63 1.78 -13.02 5.68
N ARG A 64 0.86 -12.45 6.45
CA ARG A 64 -0.35 -11.80 5.96
C ARG A 64 -0.34 -10.36 6.45
N CYS A 65 -0.26 -9.40 5.53
CA CYS A 65 -0.32 -7.96 5.84
C CYS A 65 -1.69 -7.43 5.43
N ASN A 66 -2.34 -6.62 6.27
CA ASN A 66 -3.64 -6.03 5.94
C ASN A 66 -3.60 -5.25 4.62
N ALA A 67 -4.49 -5.58 3.68
CA ALA A 67 -4.42 -5.03 2.33
C ALA A 67 -4.77 -3.52 2.27
N ALA A 68 -5.81 -3.08 2.99
CA ALA A 68 -6.19 -1.67 3.02
C ALA A 68 -5.08 -0.76 3.56
N GLN A 69 -4.44 -1.16 4.66
CA GLN A 69 -3.34 -0.39 5.25
C GLN A 69 -2.13 -0.35 4.32
N VAL A 70 -1.78 -1.47 3.67
CA VAL A 70 -0.74 -1.49 2.64
C VAL A 70 -1.05 -0.51 1.49
N LEU A 71 -2.30 -0.45 1.04
CA LEU A 71 -2.72 0.45 -0.04
C LEU A 71 -2.68 1.93 0.36
N ARG A 72 -3.00 2.26 1.62
CA ARG A 72 -2.84 3.63 2.16
C ARG A 72 -1.38 4.10 2.10
N HIS A 73 -0.42 3.19 2.27
CA HIS A 73 1.03 3.49 2.18
C HIS A 73 1.66 3.16 0.81
N CYS A 74 0.83 2.92 -0.21
CA CYS A 74 1.30 2.55 -1.54
C CYS A 74 2.27 3.61 -2.11
N ARG A 75 3.29 3.15 -2.83
CA ARG A 75 4.19 4.06 -3.52
C ARG A 75 3.44 4.68 -4.70
N CYS A 76 3.44 6.00 -4.80
CA CYS A 76 2.93 6.68 -5.99
C CYS A 76 3.73 6.22 -7.23
N MET A 77 3.12 5.38 -8.07
CA MET A 77 3.75 4.78 -9.25
C MET A 77 3.81 5.73 -10.46
N ARG A 78 3.29 6.96 -10.36
CA ARG A 78 3.43 7.95 -11.43
C ARG A 78 4.91 8.10 -11.72
N LYS A 79 5.36 7.58 -12.87
CA LYS A 79 6.76 7.64 -13.29
C LYS A 79 7.20 9.08 -13.16
N LYS A 80 8.11 9.38 -12.23
CA LYS A 80 8.82 10.67 -12.24
C LYS A 80 9.41 10.76 -13.65
N LYS A 81 8.98 11.74 -14.45
CA LYS A 81 9.63 12.05 -15.73
C LYS A 81 11.08 12.35 -15.35
N TYR A 82 11.98 11.39 -15.56
CA TYR A 82 13.38 11.55 -15.24
C TYR A 82 13.85 12.74 -16.09
N LYS A 83 14.17 13.89 -15.47
CA LYS A 83 14.81 14.99 -16.20
C LYS A 83 16.15 14.42 -16.66
N ARG A 84 16.28 14.12 -17.97
CA ARG A 84 17.57 13.74 -18.55
C ARG A 84 18.57 14.80 -18.11
N LYS A 85 19.59 14.42 -17.33
CA LYS A 85 20.74 15.29 -17.07
C LYS A 85 21.28 15.69 -18.44
N ARG A 86 21.19 16.98 -18.77
CA ARG A 86 21.94 17.53 -19.90
C ARG A 86 23.41 17.38 -19.52
N LYS A 87 24.18 16.64 -20.31
CA LYS A 87 25.64 16.61 -20.17
C LYS A 87 26.13 18.03 -20.50
N SER A 88 26.81 18.66 -19.53
CA SER A 88 27.70 19.79 -19.78
C SER A 88 29.01 19.27 -20.35
#